data_AF-A0A659UGT2-F1
#
_entry.id   AF-A0A659UGT2-F1
#
_cell.length_a   1.000
_cell.length_b   1.000
_cell.length_c   1.000
_cell.angle_alpha   90.00
_cell.angle_beta   90.00
_cell.angle_gamma   90.00
#
_symmetry.space_group_name_H-M   'P 1'
#
loop_
_entity.id
_entity.type
_entity.pdbx_description
1 polymer ?
#
loop_
_entity_poly.entity_id
_entity_poly.type
_entity_poly.pdbx_seq_one_letter_code
_entity_poly.pdbx_strand_id
1 'polypeptide(L)'
;AFLLRLRGRGTVPKALIAAFEATPRRGFLAAQFHQIAWSDRMLPIECGEAIEGADMQAAVIAALAIETGNRVLEIGTGSGYTSAVMSRLAARIVTVDRYKTLVEQARQRFEALGIGNAIVRQADGSNGLPNEGPFDRIVAWAAFD
;
A
#
# COMPACT_ATOMS: atom_id res chain seq x y z
N ALA A 1 -13.03 -1.92 -15.14
CA ALA A 1 -13.91 -0.95 -14.44
C ALA A 1 -13.14 0.02 -13.54
N PHE A 2 -12.28 -0.43 -12.61
CA PHE A 2 -11.58 0.45 -11.65
C PHE A 2 -10.77 1.61 -12.27
N LEU A 3 -9.87 1.34 -13.22
CA LEU A 3 -9.08 2.42 -13.86
C LEU A 3 -9.96 3.45 -14.59
N LEU A 4 -11.10 3.03 -15.15
CA LEU A 4 -12.08 3.94 -15.75
C LEU A 4 -12.75 4.81 -14.67
N ARG A 5 -13.10 4.23 -13.52
CA ARG A 5 -13.62 4.99 -12.36
C ARG A 5 -12.61 6.03 -11.89
N LEU A 6 -11.32 5.68 -11.79
CA LEU A 6 -10.27 6.64 -11.41
C LEU A 6 -10.17 7.80 -12.41
N ARG A 7 -10.15 7.49 -13.72
CA ARG A 7 -10.10 8.51 -14.79
C ARG A 7 -11.33 9.41 -14.76
N GLY A 8 -12.52 8.86 -14.48
CA GLY A 8 -13.78 9.62 -14.40
C GLY A 8 -13.85 10.61 -13.24
N ARG A 9 -13.04 10.44 -12.18
CA ARG A 9 -13.00 11.37 -11.03
C ARG A 9 -12.24 12.67 -11.34
N GLY A 10 -11.53 12.78 -12.46
CA GLY A 10 -10.91 14.01 -12.97
C GLY A 10 -9.72 14.58 -12.17
N THR A 11 -9.61 14.25 -10.88
CA THR A 11 -8.63 14.80 -9.93
C THR A 11 -7.47 13.86 -9.61
N VAL A 12 -7.49 12.63 -10.13
CA VAL A 12 -6.46 11.62 -9.85
C VAL A 12 -5.24 11.84 -10.76
N PRO A 13 -4.03 12.04 -10.21
CA PRO A 13 -2.82 12.23 -11.02
C PRO A 13 -2.55 11.07 -11.98
N LYS A 14 -2.09 11.37 -13.20
CA LYS A 14 -1.74 10.34 -14.20
C LYS A 14 -0.70 9.34 -13.69
N ALA A 15 0.28 9.82 -12.92
CA ALA A 15 1.30 8.98 -12.30
C ALA A 15 0.69 7.94 -11.34
N LEU A 16 -0.32 8.33 -10.56
CA LEU A 16 -1.02 7.41 -9.66
C LEU A 16 -1.79 6.34 -10.44
N ILE A 17 -2.49 6.72 -11.52
CA ILE A 17 -3.17 5.76 -12.40
C ILE A 17 -2.17 4.75 -12.97
N ALA A 18 -1.02 5.21 -13.45
CA ALA A 18 0.05 4.34 -13.96
C ALA A 18 0.63 3.42 -12.87
N ALA A 19 0.78 3.91 -11.64
CA ALA A 19 1.25 3.11 -10.51
C ALA A 19 0.27 1.98 -10.16
N PHE A 20 -1.04 2.25 -10.18
CA PHE A 20 -2.07 1.22 -10.01
C PHE A 20 -2.06 0.20 -11.15
N GLU A 21 -1.94 0.65 -12.40
CA GLU A 21 -1.90 -0.21 -13.58
C GLU A 21 -0.67 -1.15 -13.59
N ALA A 22 0.48 -0.65 -13.14
CA ALA A 22 1.72 -1.41 -13.06
C ALA A 22 1.80 -2.34 -11.83
N THR A 23 0.88 -2.27 -10.88
CA THR A 23 0.93 -3.06 -9.64
C THR A 23 -0.14 -4.16 -9.64
N PRO A 24 0.26 -5.45 -9.74
CA PRO A 24 -0.70 -6.54 -9.95
C PRO A 24 -1.45 -6.89 -8.65
N ARG A 25 -2.51 -6.15 -8.33
CA ARG A 25 -3.29 -6.29 -7.08
C ARG A 25 -3.72 -7.72 -6.74
N ARG A 26 -4.00 -8.57 -7.73
CA ARG A 26 -4.33 -9.99 -7.52
C ARG A 26 -3.21 -10.75 -6.81
N GLY A 27 -1.94 -10.42 -7.05
CA GLY A 27 -0.80 -11.04 -6.36
C GLY A 27 -0.68 -10.69 -4.87
N PHE A 28 -1.54 -9.80 -4.37
CA PHE A 28 -1.62 -9.39 -2.98
C PHE A 28 -2.87 -9.94 -2.27
N LEU A 29 -3.58 -10.87 -2.92
CA LEU A 29 -4.85 -11.43 -2.45
C LEU A 29 -4.83 -12.96 -2.54
N ALA A 30 -5.63 -13.60 -1.70
CA ALA A 30 -5.93 -15.01 -1.87
C ALA A 30 -6.73 -15.25 -3.16
N ALA A 31 -6.55 -16.44 -3.77
CA ALA A 31 -7.12 -16.78 -5.07
C ALA A 31 -8.65 -16.62 -5.13
N GLN A 32 -9.37 -16.91 -4.04
CA GLN A 32 -10.83 -16.77 -3.99
C GLN A 32 -11.31 -15.32 -4.19
N PHE A 33 -10.46 -14.32 -3.96
CA PHE A 33 -10.82 -12.91 -4.08
C PHE A 33 -10.42 -12.28 -5.42
N HIS A 34 -9.78 -13.02 -6.33
CA HIS A 34 -9.28 -12.48 -7.61
C HIS A 34 -10.37 -11.84 -8.49
N GLN A 35 -11.61 -12.34 -8.41
CA GLN A 35 -12.75 -11.80 -9.17
C GLN A 35 -13.22 -10.43 -8.64
N ILE A 36 -13.01 -10.17 -7.35
CA ILE A 36 -13.41 -8.95 -6.67
C ILE A 36 -12.22 -8.08 -6.23
N ALA A 37 -11.02 -8.36 -6.78
CA ALA A 37 -9.79 -7.67 -6.43
C ALA A 37 -9.88 -6.14 -6.55
N TRP A 38 -10.69 -5.64 -7.49
CA TRP A 38 -10.89 -4.21 -7.76
C TRP A 38 -12.23 -3.67 -7.26
N SER A 39 -12.84 -4.37 -6.30
CA SER A 39 -14.04 -3.89 -5.62
C SER A 39 -13.70 -2.78 -4.61
N ASP A 40 -14.73 -2.09 -4.16
CA ASP A 40 -14.70 -1.10 -3.09
C ASP A 40 -14.78 -1.72 -1.69
N ARG A 41 -14.85 -3.06 -1.60
CA ARG A 41 -14.94 -3.80 -0.35
C ARG A 41 -13.56 -4.09 0.23
N MET A 42 -13.49 -4.15 1.55
CA MET A 42 -12.34 -4.72 2.22
C MET A 42 -12.31 -6.23 2.00
N LEU A 43 -11.11 -6.79 1.83
CA LEU A 43 -10.92 -8.22 1.58
C LEU A 43 -10.04 -8.82 2.68
N PRO A 44 -10.41 -9.99 3.25
CA PRO A 44 -9.59 -10.64 4.26
C PRO A 44 -8.19 -10.97 3.74
N ILE A 45 -7.20 -10.75 4.60
CA ILE A 45 -5.82 -11.21 4.44
C ILE A 45 -5.42 -12.01 5.70
N GLU A 46 -4.17 -12.42 5.78
CA GLU A 46 -3.63 -13.16 6.91
C GLU A 46 -3.72 -12.36 8.23
N CYS A 47 -3.53 -13.06 9.35
CA CYS A 47 -3.54 -12.48 10.69
C CYS A 47 -4.88 -11.85 11.13
N GLY A 48 -5.98 -12.15 10.43
CA GLY A 48 -7.31 -11.61 10.74
C GLY A 48 -7.49 -10.16 10.26
N GLU A 49 -6.52 -9.64 9.50
CA GLU A 49 -6.53 -8.29 8.96
C GLU A 49 -7.27 -8.25 7.61
N ALA A 50 -7.47 -7.04 7.07
CA ALA A 50 -8.08 -6.84 5.77
C ALA A 50 -7.31 -5.81 4.94
N ILE A 51 -7.29 -5.99 3.62
CA ILE A 51 -6.88 -4.95 2.66
C ILE A 51 -8.09 -4.10 2.30
N GLU A 52 -7.92 -2.77 2.24
CA GLU A 52 -8.99 -1.82 1.95
C GLU A 52 -9.51 -1.96 0.51
N GLY A 53 -10.72 -1.43 0.27
CA GLY A 53 -11.25 -1.30 -1.09
C GLY A 53 -10.35 -0.47 -2.00
N ALA A 54 -10.28 -0.84 -3.28
CA ALA A 54 -9.34 -0.22 -4.23
C ALA A 54 -9.59 1.29 -4.42
N ASP A 55 -10.85 1.72 -4.40
CA ASP A 55 -11.23 3.13 -4.50
C ASP A 55 -10.80 3.95 -3.26
N MET A 56 -10.86 3.36 -2.05
CA MET A 56 -10.39 4.01 -0.81
C MET A 56 -8.87 4.18 -0.84
N GLN A 57 -8.12 3.13 -1.17
CA GLN A 57 -6.66 3.22 -1.30
C GLN A 57 -6.23 4.26 -2.33
N ALA A 58 -6.91 4.34 -3.47
CA ALA A 58 -6.61 5.35 -4.47
C ALA A 58 -6.85 6.78 -3.95
N ALA A 59 -7.94 6.99 -3.20
CA ALA A 59 -8.23 8.30 -2.61
C ALA A 59 -7.19 8.70 -1.56
N VAL A 60 -6.79 7.78 -0.68
CA VAL A 60 -5.78 8.03 0.35
C VAL A 60 -4.42 8.34 -0.29
N ILE A 61 -3.96 7.52 -1.24
CA ILE A 61 -2.67 7.76 -1.92
C ILE A 61 -2.68 9.09 -2.69
N ALA A 62 -3.82 9.45 -3.31
CA ALA A 62 -3.95 10.75 -3.98
C ALA A 62 -3.83 11.92 -2.98
N ALA A 63 -4.47 11.81 -1.81
CA ALA A 63 -4.42 12.82 -0.77
C ALA A 63 -3.03 13.01 -0.16
N LEU A 64 -2.18 11.97 -0.18
CA LEU A 64 -0.79 12.09 0.25
C LEU A 64 0.04 13.01 -0.66
N ALA A 65 -0.39 13.30 -1.89
CA ALA A 65 0.37 14.14 -2.83
C ALA A 65 1.87 13.78 -2.86
N ILE A 66 2.15 12.49 -3.08
CA ILE A 66 3.50 11.92 -3.10
C ILE A 66 4.25 12.45 -4.33
N GLU A 67 5.45 12.95 -4.09
CA GLU A 67 6.40 13.36 -5.12
C GLU A 67 7.57 12.38 -5.21
N THR A 68 8.24 12.33 -6.37
CA THR A 68 9.34 11.40 -6.67
C THR A 68 10.48 11.45 -5.64
N GLY A 69 10.71 12.58 -5.00
CA GLY A 69 11.75 12.75 -3.97
C GLY A 69 11.33 12.32 -2.56
N ASN A 70 10.04 12.03 -2.33
CA ASN A 70 9.54 11.83 -0.98
C ASN A 70 9.98 10.50 -0.39
N ARG A 71 10.21 10.54 0.92
CA ARG A 71 10.33 9.39 1.80
C ARG A 71 9.04 9.24 2.61
N VAL A 72 8.36 8.12 2.41
CA VAL A 72 7.01 7.86 2.95
C VAL A 72 7.08 6.81 4.03
N LEU A 73 6.39 7.04 5.15
CA LEU A 73 6.10 6.04 6.16
C LEU A 73 4.69 5.49 5.97
N GLU A 74 4.56 4.17 5.93
CA GLU A 74 3.29 3.46 6.05
C GLU A 74 3.24 2.71 7.37
N ILE A 75 2.17 2.93 8.14
CA ILE A 75 1.83 2.15 9.34
C ILE A 75 0.71 1.18 8.96
N GLY A 76 0.96 -0.11 9.13
CA GLY A 76 0.10 -1.19 8.65
C GLY A 76 0.51 -1.63 7.25
N THR A 77 1.54 -2.48 7.15
CA THR A 77 1.94 -3.06 5.85
C THR A 77 0.80 -3.89 5.25
N GLY A 78 0.12 -4.69 6.06
CA GLY A 78 -0.95 -5.58 5.60
C GLY A 78 -0.46 -6.49 4.47
N SER A 79 -1.19 -6.50 3.36
CA SER A 79 -0.75 -7.22 2.16
C SER A 79 0.54 -6.66 1.53
N GLY A 80 0.89 -5.41 1.80
CA GLY A 80 1.98 -4.68 1.13
C GLY A 80 1.56 -4.04 -0.19
N TYR A 81 0.30 -4.15 -0.61
CA TYR A 81 -0.17 -3.62 -1.89
C TYR A 81 -0.03 -2.09 -1.98
N THR A 82 -0.49 -1.36 -0.95
CA THR A 82 -0.40 0.10 -0.92
C THR A 82 1.06 0.55 -1.02
N SER A 83 1.95 -0.02 -0.21
CA SER A 83 3.41 0.18 -0.32
C SER A 83 3.95 -0.07 -1.72
N ALA A 84 3.51 -1.14 -2.40
CA ALA A 84 3.94 -1.44 -3.77
C ALA A 84 3.43 -0.43 -4.81
N VAL A 85 2.26 0.17 -4.59
CA VAL A 85 1.78 1.28 -5.43
C VAL A 85 2.58 2.55 -5.14
N MET A 86 2.76 2.91 -3.87
CA MET A 86 3.49 4.12 -3.47
C MET A 86 4.98 4.06 -3.84
N SER A 87 5.59 2.88 -3.88
CA SER A 87 6.99 2.70 -4.27
C SER A 87 7.27 3.11 -5.72
N ARG A 88 6.25 3.17 -6.57
CA ARG A 88 6.34 3.68 -7.95
C ARG A 88 6.28 5.21 -8.04
N LEU A 89 5.93 5.87 -6.93
CA LEU A 89 5.70 7.32 -6.85
C LEU A 89 6.74 8.03 -5.99
N ALA A 90 7.29 7.35 -4.98
CA ALA A 90 8.20 7.90 -3.98
C ALA A 90 9.64 7.44 -4.18
N ALA A 91 10.60 8.17 -3.61
CA ALA A 91 12.00 7.76 -3.56
C ALA A 91 12.19 6.54 -2.66
N ARG A 92 11.50 6.52 -1.51
CA ARG A 92 11.64 5.48 -0.48
C ARG A 92 10.34 5.27 0.27
N ILE A 93 9.97 4.02 0.46
CA ILE A 93 8.89 3.62 1.36
C ILE A 93 9.50 2.88 2.56
N VAL A 94 9.08 3.26 3.76
CA VAL A 94 9.28 2.45 4.96
C VAL A 94 7.88 2.03 5.42
N THR A 95 7.64 0.74 5.55
CA THR A 95 6.35 0.21 5.99
C THR A 95 6.53 -0.70 7.20
N VAL A 96 5.66 -0.55 8.19
CA VAL A 96 5.70 -1.31 9.45
C VAL A 96 4.44 -2.12 9.67
N ASP A 97 4.61 -3.31 10.21
CA ASP A 97 3.50 -4.14 10.67
C ASP A 97 3.89 -4.91 11.94
N ARG A 98 2.93 -5.13 12.84
CA ARG A 98 3.15 -5.89 14.07
C ARG A 98 3.26 -7.39 13.81
N TYR A 99 2.63 -7.88 12.74
CA TYR A 99 2.56 -9.30 12.43
C TYR A 99 3.72 -9.74 11.54
N LYS A 100 4.57 -10.62 12.09
CA LYS A 100 5.69 -11.22 11.36
C LYS A 100 5.26 -11.87 10.03
N THR A 101 4.11 -12.56 10.02
CA THR A 101 3.58 -13.22 8.82
C THR A 101 3.36 -12.24 7.68
N LEU A 102 2.69 -11.11 7.95
CA LEU A 102 2.42 -10.08 6.95
C LEU A 102 3.72 -9.43 6.45
N VAL A 103 4.67 -9.18 7.36
CA VAL A 103 5.99 -8.65 7.04
C VAL A 103 6.75 -9.55 6.07
N GLU A 104 6.87 -10.85 6.37
CA GLU A 104 7.63 -11.76 5.50
C GLU A 104 6.97 -11.95 4.14
N GLN A 105 5.65 -12.04 4.10
CA GLN A 105 4.93 -12.15 2.83
C GLN A 105 5.07 -10.88 1.98
N ALA A 106 5.01 -9.70 2.59
CA ALA A 106 5.21 -8.44 1.86
C ALA A 106 6.64 -8.36 1.28
N ARG A 107 7.66 -8.79 2.03
CA ARG A 107 9.04 -8.88 1.52
C ARG A 107 9.15 -9.81 0.32
N GLN A 108 8.57 -11.00 0.39
CA GLN A 108 8.57 -11.96 -0.72
C GLN A 108 7.89 -11.38 -1.97
N ARG A 109 6.74 -10.70 -1.79
CA ARG A 109 6.05 -10.02 -2.89
C ARG A 109 6.89 -8.89 -3.49
N PHE A 110 7.57 -8.11 -2.66
CA PHE A 110 8.44 -7.02 -3.12
C PHE A 110 9.65 -7.55 -3.90
N GLU A 111 10.28 -8.62 -3.42
CA GLU A 111 11.37 -9.30 -4.11
C GLU A 111 10.91 -9.84 -5.48
N ALA A 112 9.79 -10.56 -5.51
CA ALA A 112 9.23 -11.09 -6.75
C ALA A 112 8.84 -10.00 -7.77
N LEU A 113 8.49 -8.79 -7.30
CA LEU A 113 8.15 -7.64 -8.14
C LEU A 113 9.34 -6.72 -8.43
N GLY A 114 10.55 -7.02 -7.92
CA GLY A 114 11.73 -6.18 -8.08
C GLY A 114 11.64 -4.81 -7.38
N ILE A 115 10.84 -4.70 -6.31
CA ILE A 115 10.64 -3.45 -5.57
C ILE A 115 11.78 -3.28 -4.55
N GLY A 116 12.82 -2.55 -4.94
CA GLY A 116 14.00 -2.31 -4.09
C GLY A 116 13.93 -1.09 -3.16
N ASN A 117 12.95 -0.20 -3.37
CA ASN A 117 12.82 1.05 -2.61
C ASN A 117 11.77 0.99 -1.49
N ALA A 118 11.11 -0.16 -1.26
CA ALA A 118 10.21 -0.36 -0.14
C ALA A 118 10.84 -1.28 0.92
N ILE A 119 11.01 -0.75 2.13
CA ILE A 119 11.54 -1.51 3.27
C ILE A 119 10.38 -1.94 4.16
N VAL A 120 10.28 -3.23 4.43
CA VAL A 120 9.32 -3.78 5.40
C VAL A 120 9.99 -4.05 6.75
N ARG A 121 9.40 -3.53 7.82
CA ARG A 121 9.86 -3.70 9.21
C ARG A 121 8.77 -4.37 10.04
N GLN A 122 9.18 -5.31 10.90
CA GLN A 122 8.31 -5.79 11.95
C GLN A 122 8.46 -4.85 13.15
N ALA A 123 7.41 -4.10 13.47
CA ALA A 123 7.40 -3.16 14.57
C ALA A 123 5.97 -2.80 14.97
N ASP A 124 5.79 -2.36 16.22
CA ASP A 124 4.58 -1.65 16.60
C ASP A 124 4.67 -0.20 16.11
N GLY A 125 3.80 0.17 15.17
CA GLY A 125 3.75 1.51 14.61
C GLY A 125 3.03 2.55 15.47
N SER A 126 2.46 2.17 16.63
CA SER A 126 1.70 3.07 17.51
C SER A 126 2.50 4.29 17.98
N ASN A 127 3.82 4.14 18.16
CA ASN A 127 4.74 5.20 18.55
C ASN A 127 5.58 5.74 17.36
N GLY A 128 5.17 5.43 16.13
CA GLY A 128 5.97 5.70 14.93
C GLY A 128 7.28 4.89 14.89
N LEU A 129 8.24 5.37 14.10
CA LEU A 129 9.59 4.79 14.02
C LEU A 129 10.63 5.80 14.52
N PRO A 130 10.97 5.79 15.83
CA PRO A 130 12.01 6.66 16.35
C PRO A 130 13.34 6.38 15.65
N ASN A 131 14.08 7.45 15.31
CA ASN A 131 15.36 7.45 14.59
C ASN A 131 15.32 7.05 13.11
N GLU A 132 14.16 6.70 12.54
CA GLU A 132 14.03 6.53 11.09
C GLU A 132 13.45 7.76 10.41
N GLY A 133 13.11 8.84 11.11
CA GLY A 133 12.66 10.10 10.49
C GLY A 133 13.79 10.96 9.92
N PRO A 134 13.46 12.08 9.25
CA PRO A 134 12.12 12.55 8.94
C PRO A 134 11.45 11.80 7.77
N PHE A 135 10.13 11.90 7.69
CA PHE A 135 9.31 11.43 6.56
C PHE A 135 8.55 12.60 5.97
N ASP A 136 8.49 12.67 4.64
CA ASP A 136 7.75 13.73 3.93
C ASP A 136 6.23 13.49 3.99
N ARG A 137 5.83 12.22 4.03
CA ARG A 137 4.44 11.76 4.08
C ARG A 137 4.32 10.57 5.02
N ILE A 138 3.20 10.50 5.74
CA ILE A 138 2.86 9.39 6.62
C ILE A 138 1.43 8.97 6.32
N VAL A 139 1.20 7.67 6.18
CA VAL A 139 -0.12 7.05 6.09
C VAL A 139 -0.25 5.97 7.14
N ALA A 140 -1.41 5.88 7.78
CA ALA A 140 -1.71 4.86 8.76
C ALA A 140 -3.02 4.16 8.41
N TRP A 141 -2.95 2.83 8.30
CA TRP A 141 -4.09 1.94 8.13
C TRP A 141 -4.47 1.42 9.51
N ALA A 142 -5.27 2.19 10.24
CA ALA A 142 -5.74 1.79 11.56
C ALA A 142 -6.88 0.78 11.43
N ALA A 143 -6.74 -0.39 12.06
CA ALA A 143 -7.88 -1.19 12.45
C ALA A 143 -8.53 -0.51 13.67
N PHE A 144 -9.83 -0.27 13.61
CA PHE A 144 -10.60 0.12 14.80
C PHE A 144 -10.84 -1.13 15.65
N ASP A 145 -10.47 -1.09 16.92
CA ASP A 145 -11.06 -1.95 17.95
C ASP A 145 -12.46 -1.45 18.31
#